data_AF-A0A5J4VM39-F1
#
_entry.id   AF-A0A5J4VM39-F1
#
_cell.length_a   1.000
_cell.length_b   1.000
_cell.length_c   1.000
_cell.angle_alpha   90.00
_cell.angle_beta   90.00
_cell.angle_gamma   90.00
#
_symmetry.space_group_name_H-M   'P 1'
#
loop_
_entity.id
_entity.type
_entity.pdbx_description
1 polymer ?
#
loop_
_entity_poly.entity_id
_entity_poly.type
_entity_poly.pdbx_seq_one_letter_code
_entity_poly.pdbx_strand_id
1 'polypeptide(L)'
;MDRASDYNVSGSLLGLGENILLELLSQMEHPKDAQQFLILNKKTYKLILHPRYARIIQSIIQITPIFIIKESRQGIAEGNKFIHSDQYDPCTIAIDPIINDGIVRTEIVLGNTRGNGYGMLI
;
A
#
# COMPACT_ATOMS: atom_id res chain seq x y z
N MET A 1 -44.18 -18.48 -6.65
CA MET A 1 -43.07 -18.76 -7.58
C MET A 1 -41.78 -18.59 -6.80
N ASP A 2 -41.08 -19.71 -6.62
CA ASP A 2 -39.78 -19.84 -5.98
C ASP A 2 -38.70 -19.00 -6.68
N ARG A 3 -37.85 -18.33 -5.89
CA ARG A 3 -36.38 -18.24 -6.05
C ARG A 3 -35.80 -17.20 -5.08
N ALA A 4 -35.63 -17.60 -3.82
CA ALA A 4 -34.73 -16.94 -2.89
C ALA A 4 -33.90 -18.02 -2.18
N SER A 5 -33.04 -18.70 -2.94
CA SER A 5 -32.10 -19.69 -2.38
C SER A 5 -30.83 -19.83 -3.20
N ASP A 6 -30.42 -18.82 -3.96
CA ASP A 6 -29.26 -18.99 -4.84
C ASP A 6 -27.92 -18.84 -4.09
N TYR A 7 -27.92 -18.33 -2.85
CA TYR A 7 -26.69 -18.12 -2.06
C TYR A 7 -26.86 -18.31 -0.54
N ASN A 8 -27.54 -19.37 -0.11
CA ASN A 8 -27.66 -19.69 1.33
C ASN A 8 -26.35 -20.30 1.85
N VAL A 9 -25.35 -19.45 2.12
CA VAL A 9 -24.23 -19.84 2.97
C VAL A 9 -24.78 -20.07 4.39
N SER A 10 -24.73 -21.31 4.88
CA SER A 10 -25.12 -21.64 6.25
C SER A 10 -24.34 -20.76 7.24
N GLY A 11 -25.03 -19.94 8.03
CA GLY A 11 -24.39 -19.00 8.96
C GLY A 11 -23.95 -17.66 8.36
N SER A 12 -24.34 -17.34 7.11
CA SER A 12 -24.00 -16.07 6.44
C SER A 12 -22.47 -15.85 6.38
N LEU A 13 -21.99 -14.60 6.48
CA LEU A 13 -20.56 -14.26 6.50
C LEU A 13 -19.79 -15.02 7.59
N LEU A 14 -20.40 -15.21 8.76
CA LEU A 14 -19.80 -15.96 9.87
C LEU A 14 -19.72 -17.47 9.60
N GLY A 15 -20.52 -17.96 8.66
CA GLY A 15 -20.49 -19.33 8.16
C GLY A 15 -19.28 -19.64 7.29
N LEU A 16 -18.66 -18.61 6.70
CA LEU A 16 -17.51 -18.78 5.82
C LEU A 16 -16.29 -19.31 6.57
N GLY A 17 -15.54 -20.17 5.89
CA GLY A 17 -14.24 -20.64 6.37
C GLY A 17 -13.20 -19.53 6.37
N GLU A 18 -12.15 -19.70 7.18
CA GLU A 18 -11.04 -18.75 7.31
C GLU A 18 -10.40 -18.41 5.95
N ASN A 19 -10.17 -19.39 5.09
CA ASN A 19 -9.62 -19.16 3.75
C ASN A 19 -10.48 -18.21 2.92
N ILE A 20 -11.81 -18.34 2.97
CA ILE A 20 -12.69 -17.44 2.20
C ILE A 20 -12.66 -16.03 2.80
N LEU A 21 -12.61 -15.91 4.13
CA LEU A 21 -12.52 -14.61 4.79
C LEU A 21 -11.19 -13.90 4.49
N LEU A 22 -10.08 -14.65 4.36
CA LEU A 22 -8.79 -14.11 3.92
C LEU A 22 -8.82 -13.68 2.45
N GLU A 23 -9.53 -14.43 1.62
CA GLU A 23 -9.69 -14.11 0.20
C GLU A 23 -10.47 -12.80 0.08
N LEU A 24 -11.55 -12.62 0.84
CA LEU A 24 -12.28 -11.35 0.93
C LEU A 24 -11.40 -10.20 1.44
N LEU A 25 -10.63 -10.43 2.51
CA LEU A 25 -9.69 -9.44 3.03
C LEU A 25 -8.66 -9.02 1.96
N SER A 26 -8.17 -9.97 1.15
CA SER A 26 -7.19 -9.70 0.10
C SER A 26 -7.71 -8.87 -1.08
N GLN A 27 -9.02 -8.74 -1.22
CA GLN A 27 -9.64 -7.92 -2.27
C GLN A 27 -9.91 -6.48 -1.81
N MET A 28 -9.58 -6.12 -0.56
CA MET A 28 -9.78 -4.77 -0.06
C MET A 28 -8.68 -3.85 -0.57
N GLU A 29 -9.06 -2.68 -1.06
CA GLU A 29 -8.12 -1.72 -1.64
C GLU A 29 -7.59 -0.74 -0.59
N HIS A 30 -8.40 -0.41 0.42
CA HIS A 30 -8.04 0.57 1.43
C HIS A 30 -7.74 -0.06 2.79
N PRO A 31 -6.67 0.38 3.48
CA PRO A 31 -6.33 -0.11 4.82
C PRO A 31 -7.47 0.03 5.84
N LYS A 32 -8.30 1.07 5.70
CA LYS A 32 -9.45 1.32 6.58
C LYS A 32 -10.53 0.24 6.45
N ASP A 33 -10.80 -0.21 5.24
CA ASP A 33 -11.82 -1.24 5.00
C ASP A 33 -11.34 -2.60 5.56
N ALA A 34 -10.06 -2.91 5.35
CA ALA A 34 -9.40 -4.06 5.97
C ALA A 34 -9.49 -4.02 7.49
N GLN A 35 -9.20 -2.88 8.10
CA GLN A 35 -9.33 -2.71 9.55
C GLN A 35 -10.77 -2.91 10.01
N GLN A 36 -11.74 -2.26 9.37
CA GLN A 36 -13.15 -2.37 9.73
C GLN A 36 -13.63 -3.81 9.66
N PHE A 37 -13.28 -4.54 8.61
CA PHE A 37 -13.61 -5.94 8.45
C PHE A 37 -13.03 -6.82 9.57
N LEU A 38 -11.76 -6.62 9.92
CA LEU A 38 -11.09 -7.39 10.96
C LEU A 38 -11.74 -7.19 12.34
N ILE A 39 -12.22 -5.99 12.66
CA ILE A 39 -12.82 -5.68 13.97
C ILE A 39 -14.32 -6.00 14.08
N LEU A 40 -14.97 -6.52 13.03
CA LEU A 40 -16.40 -6.84 13.07
C LEU A 40 -16.77 -7.83 14.18
N ASN A 41 -15.96 -8.87 14.40
CA ASN A 41 -16.21 -9.89 15.42
C ASN A 41 -14.96 -10.71 15.74
N LYS A 42 -15.07 -11.61 16.74
CA LYS A 42 -13.96 -12.48 17.18
C LYS A 42 -13.42 -13.41 16.08
N LYS A 43 -14.25 -13.83 15.12
CA LYS A 43 -13.83 -14.74 14.05
C LYS A 43 -13.01 -14.00 12.99
N THR A 44 -13.46 -12.84 12.53
CA THR A 44 -12.69 -11.99 11.61
C THR A 44 -11.42 -11.45 12.26
N TYR A 45 -11.47 -11.14 13.57
CA TYR A 45 -10.28 -10.69 14.28
C TYR A 45 -9.19 -11.76 14.35
N LYS A 46 -9.56 -13.04 14.45
CA LYS A 46 -8.58 -14.15 14.47
C LYS A 46 -7.78 -14.29 13.17
N LEU A 47 -8.23 -13.69 12.06
CA LEU A 47 -7.50 -13.70 10.79
C LEU A 47 -6.11 -13.07 10.93
N ILE A 48 -5.89 -12.16 11.89
CA ILE A 48 -4.57 -11.57 12.16
C ILE A 48 -3.50 -12.60 12.55
N LEU A 49 -3.93 -13.75 13.07
CA LEU A 49 -3.04 -14.84 13.50
C LEU A 49 -2.72 -15.79 12.34
N HIS A 50 -3.41 -15.68 11.21
CA HIS A 50 -3.23 -16.58 10.09
C HIS A 50 -1.90 -16.30 9.38
N PRO A 51 -1.10 -17.31 8.98
CA PRO A 51 0.19 -17.10 8.32
C PRO A 51 0.14 -16.26 7.04
N ARG A 52 -0.99 -16.26 6.33
CA ARG A 52 -1.20 -15.44 5.12
C ARG A 52 -1.46 -13.96 5.42
N TYR A 53 -1.86 -13.61 6.64
CA TYR A 53 -2.29 -12.25 7.00
C TYR A 53 -1.24 -11.19 6.67
N ALA A 54 0.02 -11.42 7.05
CA ALA A 54 1.09 -10.46 6.84
C ALA A 54 1.28 -10.11 5.35
N ARG A 55 1.19 -11.10 4.46
CA ARG A 55 1.32 -10.90 3.01
C ARG A 55 0.12 -10.12 2.45
N ILE A 56 -1.09 -10.40 2.95
CA ILE A 56 -2.32 -9.72 2.53
C ILE A 56 -2.31 -8.26 2.98
N ILE A 57 -2.03 -7.98 4.25
CA ILE A 57 -1.99 -6.60 4.75
C ILE A 57 -0.88 -5.82 4.06
N GLN A 58 0.28 -6.44 3.83
CA GLN A 58 1.35 -5.79 3.08
C GLN A 58 0.87 -5.35 1.69
N SER A 59 0.16 -6.18 0.93
CA SER A 59 -0.35 -5.78 -0.39
C SER A 59 -1.40 -4.67 -0.34
N ILE A 60 -2.13 -4.53 0.76
CA ILE A 60 -3.16 -3.48 0.92
C ILE A 60 -2.53 -2.14 1.33
N ILE A 61 -1.53 -2.17 2.22
CA ILE A 61 -0.93 -0.94 2.75
C ILE A 61 0.23 -0.42 1.91
N GLN A 62 0.91 -1.28 1.15
CA GLN A 62 2.12 -0.90 0.43
C GLN A 62 1.78 -0.21 -0.89
N ILE A 63 2.16 1.05 -1.00
CA ILE A 63 2.03 1.83 -2.23
C ILE A 63 3.36 1.79 -2.99
N THR A 64 3.28 1.51 -4.29
CA THR A 64 4.42 1.61 -5.20
C THR A 64 4.47 3.04 -5.75
N PRO A 65 5.45 3.87 -5.34
CA PRO A 65 5.54 5.24 -5.82
C PRO A 65 6.11 5.30 -7.23
N ILE A 66 5.60 6.25 -8.02
CA ILE A 66 6.18 6.69 -9.29
C ILE A 66 6.68 8.11 -9.08
N PHE A 67 7.95 8.36 -9.36
CA PHE A 67 8.50 9.71 -9.30
C PHE A 67 8.21 10.47 -10.59
N ILE A 68 7.56 11.62 -10.45
CA ILE A 68 7.37 12.59 -11.51
C ILE A 68 8.50 13.62 -11.38
N ILE A 69 9.45 13.54 -12.32
CA ILE A 69 10.62 14.42 -12.39
C ILE A 69 10.34 15.49 -13.45
N LYS A 70 10.44 16.77 -13.06
CA LYS A 70 10.09 17.89 -13.94
C LYS A 70 11.08 18.08 -15.09
N GLU A 71 12.38 18.03 -14.78
CA GLU A 71 13.45 18.24 -15.75
C GLU A 71 14.41 17.05 -15.73
N SER A 72 14.72 16.46 -16.89
CA SER A 72 15.58 15.27 -16.99
C SER A 72 16.99 15.46 -16.42
N ARG A 73 17.47 16.71 -16.31
CA ARG A 73 18.75 17.03 -15.66
C ARG A 73 18.74 16.86 -14.13
N GLN A 74 17.56 16.89 -13.50
CA GLN A 74 17.43 16.85 -12.03
C GLN A 74 17.76 15.47 -11.46
N GLY A 75 17.53 14.42 -12.24
CA GLY A 75 17.78 13.06 -11.79
C GLY A 75 17.10 11.99 -12.63
N ILE A 76 17.32 10.75 -12.21
CA ILE A 76 16.69 9.56 -12.78
C ILE A 76 15.95 8.79 -11.70
N ALA A 77 14.90 8.07 -12.10
CA ALA A 77 14.15 7.18 -11.23
C ALA A 77 14.41 5.72 -11.62
N GLU A 78 14.76 4.90 -10.64
CA GLU A 78 14.94 3.45 -10.75
C GLU A 78 13.97 2.76 -9.77
N GLY A 79 12.75 2.49 -10.24
CA GLY A 79 11.67 1.99 -9.38
C GLY A 79 11.35 2.99 -8.27
N ASN A 80 11.49 2.58 -7.01
CA ASN A 80 11.27 3.44 -5.84
C ASN A 80 12.54 4.19 -5.38
N LYS A 81 13.58 4.22 -6.21
CA LYS A 81 14.80 5.00 -5.99
C LYS A 81 14.84 6.22 -6.90
N PHE A 82 15.10 7.39 -6.34
CA PHE A 82 15.42 8.60 -7.07
C PHE A 82 16.91 8.91 -6.91
N ILE A 83 17.60 9.19 -8.01
CA ILE A 83 19.03 9.53 -8.03
C ILE A 83 19.15 10.96 -8.54
N HIS A 84 19.50 11.88 -7.64
CA HIS A 84 19.72 13.27 -7.99
C HIS A 84 21.02 13.42 -8.79
N SER A 85 20.92 14.08 -9.94
CA SER A 85 22.04 14.22 -10.89
C SER A 85 22.57 15.65 -11.01
N ASP A 86 21.82 16.64 -10.54
CA ASP A 86 22.24 18.03 -10.62
C ASP A 86 23.20 18.38 -9.48
N GLN A 87 24.22 19.19 -9.78
CA GLN A 87 25.20 19.57 -8.76
C GLN A 87 24.73 20.90 -8.15
N TYR A 88 24.26 20.84 -6.89
CA TYR A 88 23.88 22.00 -6.07
C TYR A 88 22.53 22.66 -6.38
N ASP A 89 21.84 22.27 -7.46
CA ASP A 89 20.51 22.79 -7.76
C ASP A 89 19.42 22.04 -6.97
N PRO A 90 18.52 22.75 -6.25
CA PRO A 90 17.40 22.11 -5.59
C PRO A 90 16.44 21.51 -6.64
N CYS A 91 15.97 20.29 -6.38
CA CYS A 91 14.95 19.65 -7.19
C CYS A 91 13.70 19.32 -6.36
N THR A 92 12.54 19.45 -6.99
CA THR A 92 11.26 18.96 -6.44
C THR A 92 10.84 17.76 -7.25
N ILE A 93 10.60 16.64 -6.56
CA ILE A 93 10.02 15.43 -7.13
C ILE A 93 8.59 15.29 -6.63
N ALA A 94 7.65 15.05 -7.53
CA ALA A 94 6.30 14.66 -7.14
C ALA A 94 6.19 13.14 -7.13
N ILE A 95 5.31 12.60 -6.28
CA ILE A 95 5.04 11.17 -6.18
C ILE A 95 3.60 10.91 -6.63
N ASP A 96 3.43 9.91 -7.49
CA ASP A 96 2.14 9.38 -7.91
C ASP A 96 2.04 7.89 -7.49
N PRO A 97 0.92 7.43 -6.90
CA PRO A 97 -0.28 8.19 -6.54
C PRO A 97 -0.06 9.13 -5.34
N ILE A 98 -0.99 10.09 -5.18
CA ILE A 98 -1.08 10.90 -3.96
C ILE A 98 -1.30 9.96 -2.76
N ILE A 99 -0.42 10.07 -1.77
CA ILE A 99 -0.42 9.22 -0.59
C ILE A 99 -1.43 9.78 0.41
N ASN A 100 -2.68 9.29 0.36
CA ASN A 100 -3.73 9.66 1.32
C ASN A 100 -3.87 8.65 2.47
N ASP A 101 -3.59 7.38 2.19
CA ASP A 101 -3.62 6.25 3.13
C ASP A 101 -2.51 5.26 2.73
N GLY A 102 -1.98 4.45 3.65
CA GLY A 102 -0.96 3.44 3.34
C GLY A 102 0.48 3.86 3.68
N ILE A 103 1.45 3.11 3.15
CA ILE A 103 2.88 3.27 3.42
C ILE A 103 3.66 3.20 2.11
N VAL A 104 4.50 4.20 1.89
CA VAL A 104 5.45 4.27 0.77
C VAL A 104 6.87 4.14 1.29
N ARG A 105 7.70 3.34 0.61
CA ARG A 105 9.15 3.27 0.83
C ARG A 105 9.87 3.80 -0.40
N THR A 106 10.56 4.92 -0.25
CA THR A 106 11.42 5.52 -1.28
C THR A 106 12.88 5.54 -0.84
N GLU A 107 13.79 5.51 -1.81
CA GLU A 107 15.22 5.73 -1.62
C GLU A 107 15.63 6.98 -2.40
N ILE A 108 16.39 7.88 -1.77
CA ILE A 108 16.90 9.10 -2.42
C ILE A 108 18.41 9.07 -2.34
N VAL A 109 19.07 9.07 -3.49
CA VAL A 109 20.53 9.08 -3.62
C VAL A 109 20.96 10.46 -4.09
N LEU A 110 21.78 11.13 -3.28
CA LEU A 110 22.33 12.45 -3.59
C LEU A 110 23.79 12.29 -4.03
N GLY A 111 24.05 12.31 -5.34
CA GLY A 111 25.40 12.29 -5.89
C GLY A 111 26.13 13.63 -5.72
N ASN A 112 27.47 13.62 -5.71
CA ASN A 112 28.34 14.81 -5.81
C ASN A 112 28.11 15.95 -4.80
N THR A 113 27.51 15.66 -3.64
CA THR A 113 27.37 16.64 -2.56
C THR A 113 28.72 16.80 -1.85
N ARG A 114 29.36 17.98 -1.97
CA ARG A 114 30.60 18.33 -1.24
C ARG A 114 30.41 18.49 0.29
N GLY A 115 29.42 17.82 0.88
CA GLY A 115 29.26 17.74 2.34
C GLY A 115 27.86 18.01 2.87
N ASN A 116 26.96 18.66 2.14
CA ASN A 116 25.61 18.99 2.62
C ASN A 116 24.55 18.66 1.57
N GLY A 117 23.75 17.62 1.82
CA GLY A 117 22.50 17.35 1.12
C GLY A 117 21.34 17.58 2.08
N TYR A 118 20.35 18.37 1.67
CA TYR A 118 19.13 18.60 2.45
C TYR A 118 17.95 18.00 1.70
N GLY A 119 17.18 17.15 2.38
CA GLY A 119 15.92 16.61 1.88
C GLY A 119 14.79 17.03 2.80
N MET A 120 13.71 17.54 2.23
CA MET A 120 12.47 17.83 2.94
C MET A 120 11.34 17.12 2.21
N LEU A 121 10.69 16.18 2.91
CA LEU A 121 9.45 15.56 2.45
C LEU A 121 8.31 16.40 3.02
N ILE A 122 7.47 16.97 2.16
CA ILE A 122 6.30 17.80 2.54
C ILE A 122 5.04 17.00 2.25
#